data_AF-A0A244ED73-F1
#
_entry.id   AF-A0A244ED73-F1
#
_cell.length_a   1.000
_cell.length_b   1.000
_cell.length_c   1.000
_cell.angle_alpha   90.00
_cell.angle_beta   90.00
_cell.angle_gamma   90.00
#
_symmetry.space_group_name_H-M   'P 1'
#
loop_
_entity.id
_entity.type
_entity.pdbx_description
1 polymer ?
#
loop_
_entity_poly.entity_id
_entity_poly.type
_entity_poly.pdbx_seq_one_letter_code
_entity_poly.pdbx_strand_id
1 'polypeptide(L)'
;MPSTRSPVRDATRGTRVLLQGPSSYAEAAAPPSHAQLCERTVQAIWHILDEHDLLDEQVRSDLAAMLEPLAAPAFGDRPQRLIKILRQPNPIDPSHLYWLTRRLLTLVPELQAAALSSKGLM
;
A
#
# COMPACT_ATOMS: atom_id res chain seq x y z
N MET A 1 68.07 -21.84 -19.45
CA MET A 1 68.11 -22.22 -20.88
C MET A 1 66.79 -22.93 -21.22
N PRO A 2 66.29 -22.74 -22.46
CA PRO A 2 64.92 -22.32 -22.79
C PRO A 2 64.03 -23.53 -23.21
N SER A 3 62.70 -23.45 -23.33
CA SER A 3 62.06 -22.79 -24.47
C SER A 3 60.54 -22.62 -24.33
N THR A 4 60.18 -21.41 -24.70
CA THR A 4 58.91 -20.80 -25.09
C THR A 4 58.12 -21.59 -26.14
N ARG A 5 56.78 -21.64 -25.99
CA ARG A 5 55.84 -21.51 -27.13
C ARG A 5 54.41 -21.17 -26.67
N SER A 6 54.08 -19.88 -26.75
CA SER A 6 52.78 -19.39 -27.26
C SER A 6 52.96 -19.10 -28.76
N PRO A 7 51.95 -18.89 -29.65
CA PRO A 7 50.56 -18.39 -29.45
C PRO A 7 49.50 -19.20 -30.25
N VAL A 8 48.19 -18.97 -30.16
CA VAL A 8 47.37 -18.00 -30.94
C VAL A 8 45.93 -18.09 -30.38
N ARG A 9 45.39 -17.05 -29.74
CA ARG A 9 44.38 -16.12 -30.30
C ARG A 9 43.50 -16.73 -31.40
N ASP A 10 42.28 -17.12 -31.02
CA ASP A 10 41.13 -16.77 -31.84
C ASP A 10 40.09 -16.07 -30.97
N ALA A 11 39.52 -15.01 -31.55
CA ALA A 11 38.69 -14.03 -30.94
C ALA A 11 37.30 -14.17 -31.56
N THR A 12 36.25 -14.27 -30.75
CA THR A 12 34.94 -13.87 -31.23
C THR A 12 34.03 -13.38 -30.11
N ARG A 13 33.73 -12.08 -30.20
CA ARG A 13 32.58 -11.34 -29.61
C ARG A 13 32.48 -11.38 -28.08
N GLY A 14 32.77 -10.26 -27.42
CA GLY A 14 31.90 -9.07 -27.45
C GLY A 14 30.92 -9.23 -26.29
N THR A 15 31.03 -8.47 -25.20
CA THR A 15 30.75 -7.04 -25.18
C THR A 15 31.41 -6.42 -23.94
N ARG A 16 32.05 -5.26 -24.12
CA ARG A 16 32.33 -4.26 -23.06
C ARG A 16 31.01 -3.97 -22.32
N VAL A 17 31.01 -3.61 -21.04
CA VAL A 17 31.17 -2.23 -20.60
C VAL A 17 31.43 -2.24 -19.08
N LEU A 18 32.56 -1.64 -18.70
CA LEU A 18 32.78 -1.04 -17.38
C LEU A 18 31.77 0.08 -17.17
N LEU A 19 31.17 0.21 -15.99
CA LEU A 19 31.12 1.45 -15.20
C LEU A 19 30.14 1.22 -14.04
N GLN A 20 30.64 1.29 -12.80
CA GLN A 20 30.39 2.41 -11.89
C GLN A 20 28.94 2.51 -11.41
N GLY A 21 28.79 2.27 -10.12
CA GLY A 21 27.67 2.75 -9.33
C GLY A 21 27.53 1.90 -8.06
N PRO A 22 27.77 2.45 -6.85
CA PRO A 22 27.15 1.85 -5.69
C PRO A 22 25.66 2.00 -5.95
N SER A 23 24.93 0.91 -6.23
CA SER A 23 23.47 1.00 -6.22
C SER A 23 23.10 1.32 -4.79
N SER A 24 22.87 2.61 -4.58
CA SER A 24 22.49 3.27 -3.36
C SER A 24 21.51 2.39 -2.62
N TYR A 25 21.99 1.86 -1.51
CA TYR A 25 21.16 1.64 -0.35
C TYR A 25 20.33 2.91 -0.13
N ALA A 26 19.01 2.75 0.03
CA ALA A 26 18.02 3.81 0.11
C ALA A 26 17.61 4.44 -1.24
N GLU A 27 16.87 3.69 -2.05
CA GLU A 27 15.60 4.27 -2.49
C GLU A 27 14.82 4.51 -1.19
N ALA A 28 14.99 5.71 -0.63
CA ALA A 28 14.16 6.20 0.43
C ALA A 28 12.74 6.03 -0.11
N ALA A 29 12.03 5.00 0.38
CA ALA A 29 10.69 4.68 -0.04
C ALA A 29 9.91 5.97 0.11
N ALA A 30 9.65 6.65 -1.01
CA ALA A 30 8.86 7.85 -1.00
C ALA A 30 7.57 7.48 -0.27
N PRO A 31 7.10 8.30 0.68
CA PRO A 31 5.88 7.99 1.40
C PRO A 31 4.80 7.64 0.36
N PRO A 32 4.06 6.54 0.57
CA PRO A 32 3.12 6.04 -0.42
C PRO A 32 2.22 7.17 -0.87
N SER A 33 2.03 7.31 -2.19
CA SER A 33 1.21 8.39 -2.72
C SER A 33 -0.22 8.26 -2.21
N HIS A 34 -0.95 9.38 -2.16
CA HIS A 34 -2.33 9.37 -1.68
C HIS A 34 -3.20 8.35 -2.44
N ALA A 35 -2.95 8.18 -3.75
CA ALA A 35 -3.59 7.15 -4.56
C ALA A 35 -3.26 5.72 -4.11
N GLN A 36 -1.98 5.42 -3.84
CA GLN A 36 -1.57 4.10 -3.35
C GLN A 36 -2.16 3.78 -1.97
N LEU A 37 -2.27 4.78 -1.09
CA LEU A 37 -2.93 4.61 0.21
C LEU A 37 -4.42 4.30 0.05
N CYS A 38 -5.11 5.01 -0.85
CA CYS A 38 -6.51 4.75 -1.16
C CYS A 38 -6.71 3.34 -1.73
N GLU A 39 -5.91 2.93 -2.72
CA GLU A 39 -5.99 1.60 -3.33
C GLU A 39 -5.75 0.48 -2.31
N ARG A 40 -4.70 0.60 -1.48
CA ARG A 40 -4.40 -0.38 -0.42
C ARG A 40 -5.51 -0.46 0.62
N THR A 41 -6.08 0.68 1.00
CA THR A 41 -7.19 0.71 1.96
C THR A 41 -8.44 0.06 1.39
N VAL A 42 -8.76 0.28 0.10
CA VAL A 42 -9.87 -0.39 -0.57
C VAL A 42 -9.68 -1.91 -0.59
N GLN A 43 -8.48 -2.39 -0.92
CA GLN A 43 -8.17 -3.82 -0.89
C GLN A 43 -8.32 -4.41 0.51
N ALA A 44 -7.81 -3.72 1.53
CA ALA A 44 -7.94 -4.15 2.92
C ALA A 44 -9.42 -4.21 3.36
N ILE A 45 -10.23 -3.21 3.00
CA ILE A 45 -11.67 -3.22 3.29
C ILE A 45 -12.33 -4.45 2.67
N TRP A 46 -12.07 -4.75 1.40
CA TRP A 46 -12.66 -5.92 0.74
C TRP A 46 -12.24 -7.23 1.40
N HIS A 47 -10.95 -7.40 1.68
CA HIS A 47 -10.44 -8.60 2.35
C HIS A 47 -11.10 -8.83 3.72
N ILE A 48 -11.15 -7.77 4.54
CA ILE A 48 -11.73 -7.84 5.90
C ILE A 48 -13.24 -8.14 5.85
N LEU A 49 -13.95 -7.60 4.86
CA LEU A 49 -15.38 -7.86 4.67
C LEU A 49 -15.65 -9.30 4.19
N ASP A 50 -14.80 -9.84 3.32
CA ASP A 50 -14.93 -11.20 2.78
C ASP A 50 -14.66 -12.25 3.87
N GLU A 51 -13.58 -12.07 4.64
CA GLU A 51 -13.20 -12.96 5.75
C GLU A 51 -14.06 -12.79 7.01
N HIS A 52 -14.98 -11.81 7.03
CA HIS A 52 -15.81 -11.46 8.19
C HIS A 52 -15.01 -11.06 9.45
N ASP A 53 -13.77 -10.59 9.26
CA ASP A 53 -12.80 -10.28 10.33
C ASP A 53 -13.09 -8.97 11.08
N LEU A 54 -14.19 -8.27 10.80
CA LEU A 54 -14.59 -7.07 11.55
C LEU A 54 -14.92 -7.33 13.03
N LEU A 55 -15.07 -8.59 13.43
CA LEU A 55 -15.24 -8.98 14.83
C LEU A 55 -13.91 -8.89 15.61
N ASP A 56 -12.78 -9.03 14.90
CA ASP A 56 -11.46 -8.99 15.49
C ASP A 56 -11.06 -7.52 15.78
N GLU A 57 -10.66 -7.27 17.03
CA GLU A 57 -10.27 -5.93 17.48
C GLU A 57 -8.93 -5.48 16.88
N GLN A 58 -8.00 -6.40 16.64
CA GLN A 58 -6.74 -6.10 15.97
C GLN A 58 -7.02 -5.69 14.53
N VAL A 59 -7.87 -6.44 13.82
CA VAL A 59 -8.24 -6.11 12.44
C VAL A 59 -8.95 -4.76 12.34
N ARG A 60 -9.87 -4.48 13.26
CA ARG A 60 -10.52 -3.16 13.32
C ARG A 60 -9.51 -2.03 13.62
N SER A 61 -8.55 -2.28 14.50
CA SER A 61 -7.51 -1.31 14.84
C SER A 61 -6.57 -1.03 13.67
N ASP A 62 -6.17 -2.07 12.94
CA ASP A 62 -5.33 -1.95 11.75
C ASP A 62 -6.06 -1.20 10.63
N LEU A 63 -7.36 -1.50 10.44
CA LEU A 63 -8.21 -0.76 9.50
C LEU A 63 -8.35 0.72 9.89
N ALA A 64 -8.49 1.02 11.18
CA ALA A 64 -8.52 2.39 11.66
C ALA A 64 -7.20 3.13 11.36
N ALA A 65 -6.05 2.48 11.58
CA ALA A 65 -4.74 3.05 11.28
C ALA A 65 -4.53 3.31 9.78
N MET A 66 -5.06 2.45 8.89
CA MET A 66 -5.03 2.68 7.44
C MET A 66 -5.92 3.85 7.01
N LEU A 67 -7.04 4.08 7.69
CA LEU A 67 -7.98 5.18 7.41
C LEU A 67 -7.50 6.53 7.96
N GLU A 68 -6.71 6.56 9.03
CA GLU A 68 -6.18 7.79 9.62
C GLU A 68 -5.46 8.74 8.65
N PRO A 69 -4.47 8.29 7.85
CA PRO A 69 -3.79 9.17 6.89
C PRO A 69 -4.72 9.62 5.74
N LEU A 70 -5.83 8.92 5.53
CA LEU A 70 -6.86 9.26 4.55
C LEU A 70 -7.95 10.17 5.11
N ALA A 71 -8.05 10.31 6.43
CA ALA A 71 -9.03 11.16 7.10
C ALA A 71 -8.73 12.67 7.00
N ALA A 72 -7.92 13.05 6.01
CA ALA A 72 -7.70 14.42 5.59
C ALA A 72 -9.03 15.15 5.31
N PRO A 73 -9.08 16.49 5.39
CA PRO A 73 -10.32 17.27 5.25
C PRO A 73 -11.07 17.05 3.92
N ALA A 74 -10.44 16.44 2.92
CA ALA A 74 -11.05 16.06 1.64
C ALA A 74 -12.27 15.13 1.78
N PHE A 75 -12.34 14.31 2.83
CA PHE A 75 -13.45 13.36 3.06
C PHE A 75 -14.40 13.79 4.20
N GLY A 76 -14.18 14.97 4.79
CA GLY A 76 -14.96 15.52 5.91
C GLY A 76 -14.90 14.66 7.19
N ASP A 77 -15.91 14.79 8.07
CA ASP A 77 -15.97 14.09 9.37
C ASP A 77 -16.31 12.59 9.26
N ARG A 78 -16.60 12.09 8.07
CA ARG A 78 -17.07 10.72 7.84
C ARG A 78 -16.03 9.65 8.19
N PRO A 79 -14.78 9.69 7.66
CA PRO A 79 -13.73 8.75 8.04
C PRO A 79 -13.37 8.85 9.53
N GLN A 80 -13.41 10.06 10.11
CA GLN A 80 -13.17 10.25 11.55
C GLN A 80 -14.18 9.49 12.41
N ARG A 81 -15.48 9.53 12.05
CA ARG A 81 -16.53 8.78 12.75
C ARG A 81 -16.36 7.27 12.60
N LEU A 82 -15.92 6.81 11.43
CA LEU A 82 -15.59 5.41 11.17
C LEU A 82 -14.43 4.93 12.04
N ILE A 83 -13.32 5.66 12.04
CA ILE A 83 -12.13 5.38 12.88
C ILE A 83 -12.52 5.28 14.35
N LYS A 84 -13.36 6.22 14.83
CA LYS A 84 -13.83 6.21 16.21
C LYS A 84 -14.61 4.94 16.58
N ILE A 85 -15.43 4.43 15.66
CA ILE A 85 -16.23 3.22 15.90
C ILE A 85 -15.37 1.96 15.77
N LEU A 86 -14.43 1.93 14.82
CA LEU A 86 -13.47 0.83 14.68
C LEU A 86 -12.63 0.63 15.94
N ARG A 87 -12.22 1.72 16.61
CA ARG A 87 -11.44 1.71 17.86
C ARG A 87 -12.25 1.39 19.12
N GLN A 88 -13.54 1.06 19.01
CA GLN A 88 -14.31 0.66 20.19
C GLN A 88 -13.82 -0.70 20.71
N PRO A 89 -13.69 -0.86 22.04
CA PRO A 89 -13.24 -2.11 22.64
C PRO A 89 -14.22 -3.25 22.34
N ASN A 90 -13.72 -4.50 22.34
CA ASN A 90 -14.57 -5.67 22.24
C ASN A 90 -15.40 -5.91 23.52
N PRO A 91 -16.64 -6.43 23.42
CA PRO A 91 -17.37 -6.74 22.19
C PRO A 91 -17.98 -5.49 21.55
N ILE A 92 -17.92 -5.43 20.22
CA ILE A 92 -18.65 -4.41 19.45
C ILE A 92 -20.12 -4.83 19.30
N ASP A 93 -21.03 -3.87 19.50
CA ASP A 93 -22.46 -4.12 19.36
C ASP A 93 -22.82 -4.58 17.93
N PRO A 94 -23.69 -5.59 17.74
CA PRO A 94 -24.07 -6.07 16.42
C PRO A 94 -24.69 -4.98 15.53
N SER A 95 -25.38 -3.97 16.10
CA SER A 95 -25.87 -2.83 15.32
C SER A 95 -24.70 -1.95 14.81
N HIS A 96 -23.62 -1.84 15.57
CA HIS A 96 -22.39 -1.16 15.14
C HIS A 96 -21.66 -1.94 14.06
N LEU A 97 -21.67 -3.29 14.08
CA LEU A 97 -21.10 -4.11 13.01
C LEU A 97 -21.86 -3.94 11.68
N TYR A 98 -23.19 -3.98 11.73
CA TYR A 98 -24.01 -3.72 10.55
C TYR A 98 -23.82 -2.30 10.03
N TRP A 99 -23.71 -1.32 10.93
CA TRP A 99 -23.40 0.05 10.54
C TRP A 99 -22.02 0.19 9.90
N LEU A 100 -20.99 -0.45 10.48
CA LEU A 100 -19.60 -0.43 9.99
C LEU A 100 -19.50 -1.01 8.58
N THR A 101 -19.99 -2.23 8.38
CA THR A 101 -19.98 -2.91 7.07
C THR A 101 -20.63 -2.04 6.00
N ARG A 102 -21.84 -1.53 6.26
CA ARG A 102 -22.56 -0.64 5.33
C ARG A 102 -21.78 0.64 5.04
N ARG A 103 -21.13 1.22 6.06
CA ARG A 103 -20.39 2.48 5.91
C ARG A 103 -19.07 2.29 5.17
N LEU A 104 -18.36 1.20 5.41
CA LEU A 104 -17.15 0.83 4.68
C LEU A 104 -17.45 0.65 3.19
N LEU A 105 -18.53 -0.08 2.84
CA LEU A 105 -18.97 -0.25 1.45
C LEU A 105 -19.32 1.09 0.76
N THR A 106 -19.82 2.07 1.51
CA THR A 106 -20.10 3.41 0.98
C THR A 106 -18.82 4.24 0.80
N LEU A 107 -17.78 3.96 1.60
CA LEU A 107 -16.51 4.68 1.55
C LEU A 107 -15.62 4.19 0.40
N VAL A 108 -15.70 2.91 0.02
CA VAL A 108 -14.93 2.32 -1.10
C VAL A 108 -14.98 3.16 -2.38
N PRO A 109 -16.15 3.54 -2.94
CA PRO A 109 -16.19 4.36 -4.16
C PRO A 109 -15.59 5.76 -3.97
N GLU A 110 -15.69 6.35 -2.78
CA GLU A 110 -15.06 7.65 -2.48
C GLU A 110 -13.52 7.52 -2.50
N LEU A 111 -12.98 6.44 -1.91
CA LEU A 111 -11.54 6.15 -1.93
C LEU A 111 -11.03 5.85 -3.35
N GLN A 112 -11.80 5.09 -4.14
CA GLN A 112 -11.46 4.82 -5.54
C GLN A 112 -11.46 6.12 -6.37
N ALA A 113 -12.45 6.98 -6.18
CA ALA A 113 -12.49 8.28 -6.87
C ALA A 113 -11.31 9.17 -6.49
N ALA A 114 -10.92 9.22 -5.22
CA ALA A 114 -9.76 9.97 -4.75
C ALA A 114 -8.44 9.41 -5.31
N ALA A 115 -8.32 8.09 -5.41
CA ALA A 115 -7.16 7.44 -6.05
C ALA A 115 -7.02 7.85 -7.52
N LEU A 116 -8.13 7.84 -8.27
CA LEU A 116 -8.17 8.22 -9.68
C LEU A 116 -7.88 9.71 -9.87
N SER A 117 -8.45 10.58 -9.02
CA SER A 117 -8.22 12.02 -9.08
C SER A 117 -6.77 12.40 -8.77
N SER A 118 -6.13 11.71 -7.83
CA SER A 118 -4.71 11.90 -7.52
C SER A 118 -3.78 11.35 -8.62
N LYS A 119 -4.27 10.45 -9.49
CA LYS A 119 -3.51 9.87 -10.61
C LYS A 119 -3.56 10.73 -11.87
N GLY A 120 -4.58 11.57 -12.03
CA GLY A 120 -4.73 12.51 -13.16
C GLY A 120 -3.95 13.83 -13.03
N LEU A 121 -3.21 14.02 -11.93
CA LEU A 121 -2.38 15.19 -11.64
C LEU A 121 -0.87 14.94 -11.89
N MET A 122 -0.53 13.82 -12.53
CA MET A 122 0.80 13.51 -13.05
C MET A 122 0.75 13.43 -14.58
#